data_AF-A0A1S1Y059-F1
#
_entry.id   AF-A0A1S1Y059-F1
#
_cell.length_a   1.000
_cell.length_b   1.000
_cell.length_c   1.000
_cell.angle_alpha   90.00
_cell.angle_beta   90.00
_cell.angle_gamma   90.00
#
_symmetry.space_group_name_H-M   'P 1'
#
loop_
_entity.id
_entity.type
_entity.pdbx_description
1 polymer ?
#
loop_
_entity_poly.entity_id
_entity_poly.type
_entity_poly.pdbx_seq_one_letter_code
_entity_poly.pdbx_strand_id
1 'polypeptide(L)'
;MVESDSYPLQAGNRVAGIVEHLDRDVERGEDLVMLGYGLVLLAPIFAPLLPPKILLPLMALVFAVSATVARWHFAKMAKKLAVSSAGLEQRELCQLQPIAEVFAEHPRQTLAVAFNPLRNLSRTAKSVLGGMLINPFWGPIFYMLGLQFVEDRHFYLLNRAVLGIEQKLGRIPIRD
;
A
#
# COMPACT_ATOMS: atom_id res chain seq x y z
N MET A 1 -9.32 11.56 17.32
CA MET A 1 -10.29 10.52 16.94
C MET A 1 -9.73 9.19 17.41
N VAL A 2 -10.43 8.48 18.30
CA VAL A 2 -10.05 7.11 18.67
C VAL A 2 -10.40 6.23 17.49
N GLU A 3 -9.39 5.75 16.77
CA GLU A 3 -9.60 4.89 15.61
C GLU A 3 -9.98 3.49 16.10
N SER A 4 -11.12 2.97 15.65
CA SER A 4 -11.62 1.65 16.04
C SER A 4 -10.66 0.55 15.58
N ASP A 5 -10.36 -0.40 16.47
CA ASP A 5 -9.54 -1.58 16.18
C ASP A 5 -10.30 -2.65 15.35
N SER A 6 -11.58 -2.41 15.04
CA SER A 6 -12.43 -3.29 14.24
C SER A 6 -13.33 -2.51 13.27
N TYR A 7 -13.66 -3.13 12.14
CA TYR A 7 -14.70 -2.67 11.24
C TYR A 7 -16.10 -2.82 11.87
N PRO A 8 -16.99 -1.82 11.71
CA PRO A 8 -18.34 -1.88 12.26
C PRO A 8 -19.17 -2.93 11.53
N LEU A 9 -19.85 -3.78 12.30
CA LEU A 9 -20.77 -4.78 11.76
C LEU A 9 -22.14 -4.13 11.52
N GLN A 10 -22.56 -3.99 10.26
CA GLN A 10 -23.91 -3.51 9.93
C GLN A 10 -24.96 -4.59 10.28
N ALA A 11 -26.09 -4.15 10.86
CA ALA A 11 -27.23 -5.02 11.13
C ALA A 11 -27.90 -5.42 9.80
N GLY A 12 -27.70 -6.66 9.34
CA GLY A 12 -28.27 -7.19 8.10
C GLY A 12 -27.25 -7.99 7.30
N ASN A 13 -26.24 -7.32 6.74
CA ASN A 13 -25.15 -7.98 6.00
C ASN A 13 -23.79 -7.53 6.57
N ARG A 14 -23.28 -8.31 7.52
CA ARG A 14 -22.04 -8.01 8.26
C ARG A 14 -20.83 -7.96 7.33
N VAL A 15 -20.73 -8.90 6.40
CA VAL A 15 -19.68 -8.95 5.38
C VAL A 15 -19.68 -7.67 4.56
N ALA A 16 -20.84 -7.25 4.08
CA ALA A 16 -20.92 -6.07 3.22
C ALA A 16 -20.57 -4.76 3.97
N GLY A 17 -20.88 -4.68 5.27
CA GLY A 17 -20.42 -3.57 6.12
C GLY A 17 -18.89 -3.55 6.31
N ILE A 18 -18.27 -4.72 6.48
CA ILE A 18 -16.81 -4.86 6.56
C ILE A 18 -16.17 -4.46 5.22
N VAL A 19 -16.70 -4.97 4.10
CA VAL A 19 -16.17 -4.70 2.76
C VAL A 19 -16.25 -3.21 2.41
N GLU A 20 -17.36 -2.54 2.70
CA GLU A 20 -17.52 -1.09 2.44
C GLU A 20 -16.50 -0.23 3.21
N HIS A 21 -16.24 -0.57 4.49
CA HIS A 21 -15.26 0.16 5.28
C HIS A 21 -13.82 -0.20 4.89
N LEU A 22 -13.60 -1.45 4.47
CA LEU A 22 -12.32 -1.87 3.94
C LEU A 22 -12.02 -1.15 2.63
N ASP A 23 -12.97 -1.06 1.71
CA ASP A 23 -12.85 -0.35 0.42
C ASP A 23 -12.36 1.09 0.62
N ARG A 24 -13.00 1.85 1.51
CA ARG A 24 -12.56 3.21 1.88
C ARG A 24 -11.16 3.24 2.50
N ASP A 25 -10.79 2.22 3.28
CA ASP A 25 -9.44 2.14 3.84
C ASP A 25 -8.41 1.77 2.75
N VAL A 26 -8.78 0.98 1.73
CA VAL A 26 -7.94 0.69 0.55
C VAL A 26 -7.72 1.97 -0.26
N GLU A 27 -8.78 2.72 -0.58
CA GLU A 27 -8.74 3.98 -1.33
C GLU A 27 -7.77 4.98 -0.65
N ARG A 28 -7.88 5.15 0.66
CA ARG A 28 -6.93 5.98 1.44
C ARG A 28 -5.49 5.50 1.35
N GLY A 29 -5.29 4.19 1.27
CA GLY A 29 -3.98 3.59 1.10
C GLY A 29 -3.37 3.86 -0.27
N GLU A 30 -4.18 3.76 -1.32
CA GLU A 30 -3.81 4.15 -2.68
C GLU A 30 -3.47 5.65 -2.74
N ASP A 31 -4.29 6.50 -2.13
CA ASP A 31 -4.05 7.95 -2.03
C ASP A 31 -2.71 8.29 -1.35
N LEU A 32 -2.34 7.58 -0.28
CA LEU A 32 -1.05 7.77 0.41
C LEU A 32 0.15 7.45 -0.49
N VAL A 33 0.02 6.42 -1.33
CA VAL A 33 1.03 6.03 -2.31
C VAL A 33 1.08 7.05 -3.45
N MET A 34 -0.08 7.46 -3.98
CA MET A 34 -0.21 8.48 -5.01
C MET A 34 0.34 9.84 -4.56
N LEU A 35 0.14 10.23 -3.30
CA LEU A 35 0.68 11.46 -2.73
C LEU A 35 2.21 11.45 -2.76
N GLY A 36 2.84 10.32 -2.43
CA GLY A 36 4.29 10.17 -2.54
C GLY A 36 4.79 10.37 -3.98
N TYR A 37 4.09 9.81 -4.98
CA TYR A 37 4.40 10.06 -6.38
C TYR A 37 4.18 11.53 -6.78
N GLY A 38 3.04 12.10 -6.40
CA GLY A 38 2.68 13.48 -6.70
C GLY A 38 3.71 14.48 -6.17
N LEU A 39 4.12 14.34 -4.91
CA LEU A 39 5.16 15.21 -4.31
C LEU A 39 6.50 15.12 -5.04
N VAL A 40 6.89 13.92 -5.47
CA VAL A 40 8.15 13.73 -6.20
C VAL A 40 8.06 14.26 -7.63
N LEU A 41 6.90 14.16 -8.28
CA LEU A 41 6.64 14.75 -9.60
C LEU A 41 6.66 16.29 -9.57
N LEU A 42 6.43 16.92 -8.42
CA LEU A 42 6.58 18.36 -8.22
C LEU A 42 8.04 18.80 -8.03
N ALA A 43 9.00 17.88 -7.89
CA ALA A 43 10.42 18.20 -7.70
C ALA A 43 11.02 19.16 -8.76
N PRO A 44 10.65 19.12 -10.06
CA PRO A 44 11.15 20.07 -11.05
C PRO A 44 10.84 21.54 -10.73
N ILE A 45 9.75 21.83 -10.01
CA ILE A 45 9.40 23.18 -9.56
C ILE A 45 10.47 23.74 -8.61
N PHE A 46 11.11 22.86 -7.83
CA PHE A 46 12.14 23.22 -6.85
C PHE A 46 13.56 23.12 -7.40
N ALA A 47 13.75 22.57 -8.60
CA ALA A 47 15.07 22.44 -9.23
C ALA A 47 15.84 23.77 -9.41
N PRO A 48 15.17 24.92 -9.70
CA PRO A 48 15.86 26.22 -9.74
C PRO A 48 16.28 26.75 -8.36
N LEU A 49 15.66 26.25 -7.28
CA LEU A 49 15.81 26.78 -5.92
C LEU A 49 16.74 25.92 -5.05
N LEU A 50 16.80 24.61 -5.31
CA LEU A 50 17.53 23.65 -4.49
C LEU A 50 18.56 22.88 -5.33
N PRO A 51 19.82 22.78 -4.86
CA PRO A 51 20.82 21.98 -5.55
C PRO A 51 20.45 20.48 -5.48
N PRO A 52 20.89 19.67 -6.47
CA PRO A 52 20.57 18.24 -6.54
C PRO A 52 20.94 17.44 -5.28
N LYS A 53 22.01 17.85 -4.58
CA LYS A 53 22.46 17.23 -3.31
C LYS A 53 21.44 17.35 -2.16
N ILE A 54 20.47 18.26 -2.26
CA ILE A 54 19.38 18.42 -1.28
C ILE A 54 18.10 17.85 -1.86
N LEU A 55 17.80 18.16 -3.12
CA LEU A 55 16.55 17.77 -3.78
C LEU A 55 16.42 16.24 -3.92
N LEU A 56 17.48 15.56 -4.34
CA LEU A 56 17.45 14.11 -4.59
C LEU A 56 17.27 13.29 -3.30
N PRO A 57 18.00 13.57 -2.19
CA PRO A 57 17.71 12.94 -0.90
C PRO A 57 16.30 13.25 -0.37
N LEU A 58 15.78 14.45 -0.59
CA LEU A 58 14.43 14.81 -0.18
C LEU A 58 13.38 13.97 -0.91
N MET A 59 13.53 13.75 -2.22
CA MET A 59 12.66 12.86 -3.00
C MET A 59 12.73 11.42 -2.46
N ALA A 60 13.92 10.90 -2.18
CA ALA A 60 14.09 9.59 -1.59
C ALA A 60 13.41 9.49 -0.20
N LEU A 61 13.50 10.54 0.61
CA LEU A 61 12.84 10.61 1.91
C LEU A 61 11.31 10.62 1.77
N VAL A 62 10.76 11.36 0.81
CA VAL A 62 9.31 11.37 0.52
C VAL A 62 8.83 9.97 0.18
N PHE A 63 9.53 9.26 -0.71
CA PHE A 63 9.19 7.88 -1.03
C PHE A 63 9.35 6.94 0.16
N ALA A 64 10.40 7.10 0.97
CA ALA A 64 10.61 6.28 2.16
C ALA A 64 9.48 6.47 3.19
N VAL A 65 9.05 7.71 3.44
CA VAL A 65 7.96 8.03 4.36
C VAL A 65 6.63 7.52 3.81
N SER A 66 6.31 7.80 2.55
CA SER A 66 5.08 7.33 1.89
C SER A 66 4.97 5.80 1.94
N ALA A 67 6.01 5.08 1.50
CA ALA A 67 6.03 3.62 1.55
C ALA A 67 5.92 3.06 2.98
N THR A 68 6.53 3.72 3.96
CA THR A 68 6.45 3.29 5.37
C THR A 68 5.04 3.47 5.93
N VAL A 69 4.41 4.62 5.67
CA VAL A 69 3.04 4.91 6.11
C VAL A 69 2.05 3.98 5.41
N ALA A 70 2.18 3.80 4.09
CA ALA A 70 1.35 2.89 3.30
C ALA A 70 1.44 1.44 3.82
N ARG A 71 2.65 0.96 4.11
CA ARG A 71 2.87 -0.37 4.69
C ARG A 71 2.27 -0.52 6.09
N TRP A 72 2.37 0.51 6.92
CA TRP A 72 1.76 0.49 8.25
C TRP A 72 0.24 0.48 8.15
N HIS A 73 -0.32 1.27 7.24
CA HIS A 73 -1.75 1.30 6.95
C HIS A 73 -2.26 -0.07 6.47
N PHE A 74 -1.55 -0.71 5.53
CA PHE A 74 -1.83 -2.07 5.08
C PHE A 74 -1.86 -3.08 6.24
N ALA A 75 -0.85 -3.06 7.11
CA ALA A 75 -0.81 -3.94 8.28
C ALA A 75 -1.94 -3.65 9.28
N LYS A 76 -2.38 -2.39 9.38
CA LYS A 76 -3.49 -2.00 10.24
C LYS A 76 -4.82 -2.53 9.70
N MET A 77 -5.05 -2.45 8.39
CA MET A 77 -6.24 -3.05 7.75
C MET A 77 -6.29 -4.56 7.97
N ALA A 78 -5.17 -5.26 7.80
CA ALA A 78 -5.09 -6.69 8.07
C ALA A 78 -5.49 -7.04 9.51
N LYS A 79 -5.01 -6.25 10.49
CA LYS A 79 -5.38 -6.41 11.91
C LYS A 79 -6.87 -6.14 12.13
N LYS A 80 -7.42 -5.04 11.59
CA LYS A 80 -8.86 -4.71 11.70
C LYS A 80 -9.73 -5.83 11.12
N LEU A 81 -9.35 -6.37 9.96
CA LEU A 81 -10.05 -7.48 9.32
C LEU A 81 -9.99 -8.76 10.17
N ALA A 82 -8.83 -9.09 10.73
CA ALA A 82 -8.67 -10.25 11.61
C ALA A 82 -9.55 -10.16 12.87
N VAL A 83 -9.64 -8.96 13.48
CA VAL A 83 -10.51 -8.73 14.64
C VAL A 83 -11.99 -8.82 14.25
N SER A 84 -12.38 -8.20 13.13
CA SER A 84 -13.77 -8.21 12.67
C SER A 84 -14.25 -9.58 12.17
N SER A 85 -13.35 -10.40 11.64
CA SER A 85 -13.67 -11.74 11.15
C SER A 85 -13.85 -12.76 12.28
N ALA A 86 -13.30 -12.54 13.47
CA ALA A 86 -13.45 -13.44 14.62
C ALA A 86 -14.91 -13.62 15.09
N GLY A 87 -15.81 -12.68 14.75
CA GLY A 87 -17.23 -12.73 15.10
C GLY A 87 -18.16 -13.20 13.98
N LEU A 88 -17.63 -13.67 12.84
CA LEU A 88 -18.41 -14.05 11.66
C LEU A 88 -18.71 -15.54 11.60
N GLU A 89 -19.81 -15.89 10.93
CA GLU A 89 -20.14 -17.28 10.64
C GLU A 89 -19.24 -17.87 9.55
N GLN A 90 -19.11 -19.19 9.48
CA GLN A 90 -18.27 -19.88 8.48
C GLN A 90 -18.58 -19.45 7.04
N ARG A 91 -19.86 -19.23 6.71
CA ARG A 91 -20.29 -18.78 5.39
C ARG A 91 -19.82 -17.36 5.07
N GLU A 92 -19.82 -16.47 6.07
CA GLU A 92 -19.35 -15.09 5.96
C GLU A 92 -17.82 -15.04 5.84
N LEU A 93 -17.12 -15.91 6.59
CA LEU A 93 -15.67 -16.09 6.48
C LEU A 93 -15.25 -16.54 5.07
N CYS A 94 -15.96 -17.49 4.47
CA CYS A 94 -15.69 -17.92 3.09
C CYS A 94 -15.87 -16.78 2.07
N GLN A 95 -16.72 -15.79 2.34
CA GLN A 95 -16.89 -14.64 1.45
C GLN A 95 -15.71 -13.66 1.53
N LEU A 96 -15.11 -13.51 2.71
CA LEU A 96 -13.94 -12.65 2.95
C LEU A 96 -12.61 -13.33 2.62
N GLN A 97 -12.61 -14.65 2.37
CA GLN A 97 -11.42 -15.44 2.09
C GLN A 97 -10.50 -14.84 1.01
N PRO A 98 -11.00 -14.33 -0.15
CA PRO A 98 -10.13 -13.72 -1.16
C PRO A 98 -9.33 -12.52 -0.64
N ILE A 99 -9.91 -11.72 0.26
CA ILE A 99 -9.21 -10.58 0.90
C ILE A 99 -8.19 -11.10 1.92
N ALA A 100 -8.58 -12.08 2.73
CA ALA A 100 -7.70 -12.68 3.73
C ALA A 100 -6.47 -13.36 3.09
N GLU A 101 -6.65 -13.98 1.91
CA GLU A 101 -5.56 -14.56 1.11
C GLU A 101 -4.57 -13.48 0.64
N VAL A 102 -5.04 -12.33 0.15
CA VAL A 102 -4.16 -11.21 -0.22
C VAL A 102 -3.30 -10.76 0.98
N PHE A 103 -3.88 -10.67 2.18
CA PHE A 103 -3.12 -10.34 3.39
C PHE A 103 -2.15 -11.45 3.82
N ALA A 104 -2.49 -12.73 3.59
CA ALA A 104 -1.67 -13.88 3.93
C ALA A 104 -0.48 -14.07 2.97
N GLU A 105 -0.68 -13.79 1.68
CA GLU A 105 0.37 -13.82 0.65
C GLU A 105 1.36 -12.67 0.78
N HIS A 106 0.92 -11.55 1.38
CA HIS A 106 1.73 -10.36 1.61
C HIS A 106 1.91 -10.06 3.10
N PRO A 107 2.54 -10.97 3.88
CA PRO A 107 2.72 -10.78 5.31
C PRO A 107 3.63 -9.59 5.59
N ARG A 108 3.45 -8.98 6.76
CA ARG A 108 4.24 -7.84 7.24
C ARG A 108 5.74 -8.21 7.29
N GLN A 109 6.48 -7.89 6.24
CA GLN A 109 7.93 -7.91 6.30
C GLN A 109 8.37 -6.75 7.19
N THR A 110 9.31 -7.02 8.12
CA THR A 110 9.83 -5.96 8.98
C THR A 110 10.50 -4.89 8.12
N LEU A 111 10.42 -3.62 8.55
CA LEU A 111 11.09 -2.52 7.84
C LEU A 111 12.58 -2.85 7.65
N ALA A 112 13.23 -3.46 8.65
CA ALA A 112 14.61 -3.92 8.56
C ALA A 112 14.86 -4.94 7.43
N VAL A 113 13.90 -5.82 7.12
CA VAL A 113 13.99 -6.78 6.02
C VAL A 113 13.69 -6.12 4.68
N ALA A 114 12.67 -5.27 4.62
CA ALA A 114 12.28 -4.59 3.38
C ALA A 114 13.30 -3.52 2.95
N PHE A 115 13.92 -2.83 3.91
CA PHE A 115 15.00 -1.87 3.67
C PHE A 115 16.37 -2.53 3.55
N ASN A 116 16.49 -3.86 3.62
CA ASN A 116 17.78 -4.54 3.45
C ASN A 116 18.19 -4.58 1.96
N PRO A 117 19.19 -3.79 1.53
CA PRO A 117 19.62 -3.77 0.14
C PRO A 117 20.22 -5.11 -0.29
N LEU A 118 20.78 -5.90 0.63
CA LEU A 118 21.50 -7.14 0.35
C LEU A 118 20.59 -8.30 -0.06
N ARG A 119 19.33 -8.31 0.40
CA ARG A 119 18.35 -9.34 0.03
C ARG A 119 17.57 -9.01 -1.25
N ASN A 120 17.49 -7.73 -1.61
CA ASN A 120 16.82 -7.26 -2.83
C ASN A 120 17.80 -6.97 -3.99
N LEU A 121 19.04 -7.45 -3.86
CA LEU A 121 20.19 -7.11 -4.72
C LEU A 121 19.92 -7.28 -6.23
N SER A 122 19.25 -8.36 -6.65
CA SER A 122 18.98 -8.61 -8.08
C SER A 122 17.99 -7.61 -8.69
N ARG A 123 17.07 -7.10 -7.88
CA ARG A 123 16.03 -6.13 -8.25
C ARG A 123 16.54 -4.70 -8.17
N THR A 124 17.42 -4.42 -7.20
CA THR A 124 18.08 -3.13 -7.01
C THR A 124 19.18 -2.92 -8.06
N ALA A 125 19.95 -3.95 -8.43
CA ALA A 125 21.15 -3.81 -9.25
C ALA A 125 20.90 -3.20 -10.63
N LYS A 126 19.90 -3.67 -11.41
CA LYS A 126 19.76 -3.24 -12.81
C LYS A 126 19.36 -1.75 -12.96
N SER A 127 18.53 -1.23 -12.06
CA SER A 127 18.07 0.17 -12.11
C SER A 127 19.01 1.11 -11.33
N VAL A 128 19.53 0.67 -10.18
CA VAL A 128 20.46 1.47 -9.37
C VAL A 128 21.83 1.60 -10.05
N LEU A 129 22.31 0.58 -10.77
CA LEU A 129 23.58 0.71 -11.52
C LEU A 129 23.50 1.76 -12.61
N GLY A 130 22.41 1.83 -13.36
CA GLY A 130 22.20 2.87 -14.37
C GLY A 130 22.12 4.28 -13.76
N GLY A 131 21.42 4.42 -12.62
CA GLY A 131 21.34 5.67 -11.88
C GLY A 131 22.66 6.13 -11.26
N MET A 132 23.40 5.19 -10.64
CA MET A 132 24.69 5.48 -10.01
C MET A 132 25.77 5.89 -11.03
N LEU A 133 25.69 5.37 -12.26
CA LEU A 133 26.59 5.79 -13.36
C LEU A 133 26.34 7.24 -13.80
N ILE A 134 25.13 7.77 -13.61
CA ILE A 134 24.78 9.16 -13.93
C ILE A 134 25.05 10.08 -12.74
N ASN A 135 24.54 9.71 -11.55
CA ASN A 135 24.82 10.39 -10.29
C ASN A 135 24.48 9.49 -9.09
N PRO A 136 25.40 9.31 -8.11
CA PRO A 136 25.22 8.40 -6.98
C PRO A 136 23.98 8.70 -6.11
N PHE A 137 23.48 9.95 -6.12
CA PHE A 137 22.27 10.33 -5.38
C PHE A 137 20.96 9.75 -5.96
N TRP A 138 20.98 9.20 -7.17
CA TRP A 138 19.82 8.51 -7.74
C TRP A 138 19.58 7.12 -7.17
N GLY A 139 20.63 6.46 -6.66
CA GLY A 139 20.52 5.11 -6.12
C GLY A 139 19.46 4.99 -5.01
N PRO A 140 19.49 5.85 -3.97
CA PRO A 140 18.46 5.89 -2.95
C PRO A 140 17.05 6.13 -3.49
N ILE A 141 16.89 7.01 -4.49
CA ILE A 141 15.59 7.30 -5.09
C ILE A 141 15.03 6.05 -5.76
N PHE A 142 15.80 5.40 -6.63
CA PHE A 142 15.35 4.20 -7.34
C PHE A 142 15.06 3.05 -6.39
N TYR A 143 15.82 2.94 -5.31
CA TYR A 143 15.55 1.96 -4.27
C TYR A 143 14.19 2.22 -3.59
N MET A 144 13.95 3.45 -3.15
CA MET A 144 12.70 3.82 -2.47
C MET A 144 11.50 3.77 -3.42
N LEU A 145 11.68 4.16 -4.68
CA LEU A 145 10.68 4.01 -5.74
C LEU A 145 10.31 2.54 -5.93
N GLY A 146 11.30 1.64 -5.93
CA GLY A 146 11.08 0.20 -6.00
C GLY A 146 10.25 -0.34 -4.83
N LEU A 147 10.46 0.19 -3.62
CA LEU A 147 9.63 -0.14 -2.45
C LEU A 147 8.21 0.41 -2.60
N GLN A 148 8.06 1.62 -3.15
CA GLN A 148 6.75 2.23 -3.36
C GLN A 148 5.90 1.45 -4.37
N PHE A 149 6.50 0.93 -5.45
CA PHE A 149 5.81 0.04 -6.40
C PHE A 149 5.34 -1.28 -5.77
N VAL A 150 6.02 -1.77 -4.73
CA VAL A 150 5.56 -2.97 -4.01
C VAL A 150 4.30 -2.65 -3.21
N GLU A 151 4.29 -1.51 -2.52
CA GLU A 151 3.09 -1.09 -1.77
C GLU A 151 1.92 -0.82 -2.70
N ASP A 152 2.14 -0.09 -3.79
CA ASP A 152 1.14 0.14 -4.85
C ASP A 152 0.49 -1.17 -5.33
N ARG A 153 1.33 -2.18 -5.60
CA ARG A 153 0.85 -3.50 -6.01
C ARG A 153 0.01 -4.19 -4.94
N HIS A 154 0.33 -4.02 -3.65
CA HIS A 154 -0.47 -4.61 -2.56
C HIS A 154 -1.87 -4.01 -2.54
N PHE A 155 -1.98 -2.67 -2.66
CA PHE A 155 -3.28 -2.00 -2.70
C PHE A 155 -4.06 -2.36 -3.96
N TYR A 156 -3.42 -2.42 -5.12
CA TYR A 156 -4.05 -2.88 -6.37
C TYR A 156 -4.68 -4.29 -6.24
N LEU A 157 -3.94 -5.24 -5.65
CA LEU A 157 -4.45 -6.60 -5.45
C LEU A 157 -5.60 -6.63 -4.44
N LEU A 158 -5.50 -5.84 -3.37
CA LEU A 158 -6.53 -5.74 -2.34
C LEU A 158 -7.82 -5.13 -2.89
N ASN A 159 -7.71 -4.04 -3.66
CA ASN A 159 -8.81 -3.39 -4.35
C ASN A 159 -9.53 -4.37 -5.30
N ARG A 160 -8.76 -5.13 -6.10
CA ARG A 160 -9.32 -6.17 -6.98
C ARG A 160 -10.09 -7.25 -6.21
N ALA A 161 -9.60 -7.65 -5.03
CA ALA A 161 -10.28 -8.63 -4.18
C ALA A 161 -11.58 -8.06 -3.57
N VAL A 162 -11.55 -6.81 -3.15
CA VAL A 162 -12.72 -6.06 -2.64
C VAL A 162 -13.80 -5.96 -3.72
N LEU A 163 -13.47 -5.42 -4.89
CA LEU A 163 -14.39 -5.31 -6.03
C LEU A 163 -15.02 -6.66 -6.42
N GLY A 164 -14.22 -7.73 -6.41
CA GLY A 164 -14.71 -9.08 -6.69
C GLY A 164 -15.73 -9.60 -5.68
N ILE A 165 -15.65 -9.17 -4.42
CA ILE A 165 -16.64 -9.51 -3.39
C ILE A 165 -17.88 -8.61 -3.50
N GLU A 166 -17.70 -7.32 -3.75
CA GLU A 166 -18.83 -6.40 -3.93
C GLU A 166 -19.70 -6.76 -5.14
N GLN A 167 -19.09 -7.25 -6.24
CA GLN A 167 -19.81 -7.82 -7.38
C GLN A 167 -20.66 -9.04 -6.98
N LYS A 168 -20.10 -9.95 -6.17
CA LYS A 168 -20.84 -11.13 -5.66
C LYS A 168 -21.96 -10.76 -4.71
N LEU A 169 -21.81 -9.65 -3.98
CA LEU A 169 -22.83 -9.10 -3.10
C LEU A 169 -23.89 -8.28 -3.84
N GLY A 170 -23.75 -8.08 -5.15
CA GLY A 170 -24.69 -7.29 -5.96
C GLY A 170 -24.70 -5.80 -5.61
N ARG A 171 -23.62 -5.28 -5.01
CA ARG A 171 -23.51 -3.88 -4.56
C ARG A 171 -22.88 -2.93 -5.59
N ILE A 172 -22.19 -3.45 -6.60
CA ILE A 172 -21.67 -2.64 -7.73
C ILE A 172 -22.58 -2.86 -8.95
N PRO A 173 -23.27 -1.83 -9.47
CA PRO A 173 -23.76 -1.87 -10.84
C PRO A 173 -22.54 -1.87 -11.76
N ILE A 174 -22.49 -2.81 -12.70
CA ILE A 174 -21.44 -2.94 -13.73
C ILE A 174 -21.12 -1.54 -14.26
N ARG A 175 -19.91 -1.04 -13.95
CA ARG A 175 -19.44 0.23 -14.48
C ARG A 175 -18.64 -0.12 -15.74
N ASP A 176 -19.35 -0.11 -16.87
CA ASP A 176 -18.77 -0.17 -18.21
C ASP A 176 -17.85 1.03 -18.48
#